data_AF-A0A2A4C5Y6-F1
#
_entry.id   AF-A0A2A4C5Y6-F1
#
_cell.length_a   1.000
_cell.length_b   1.000
_cell.length_c   1.000
_cell.angle_alpha   90.00
_cell.angle_beta   90.00
_cell.angle_gamma   90.00
#
_symmetry.space_group_name_H-M   'P 1'
#
loop_
_entity.id
_entity.type
_entity.pdbx_description
1 polymer ?
#
loop_
_entity_poly.entity_id
_entity_poly.type
_entity_poly.pdbx_seq_one_letter_code
_entity_poly.pdbx_strand_id
1 'polypeptide(L)' 'MGNSEVDWKKAPKNARWWAIDADGYAHWFVAPNVAAYTDFWFSEPMRAPSFGFIGDWRTSLTERPCAQSVT' A
#
# COMPACT_ATOMS: atom_id res chain seq x y z
N MET A 1 -13.21 7.71 10.70
CA MET A 1 -13.03 6.25 10.87
C MET A 1 -11.62 5.92 10.42
N GLY A 2 -10.71 5.67 11.37
CA GLY A 2 -9.34 5.26 11.06
C GLY A 2 -9.36 3.83 10.53
N ASN A 3 -8.94 3.67 9.27
CA ASN A 3 -8.87 2.39 8.56
C ASN A 3 -7.66 1.60 9.08
N SER A 4 -7.76 1.08 10.31
CA SER A 4 -6.66 0.46 11.05
C SER A 4 -6.53 -1.06 10.83
N GLU A 5 -7.13 -1.62 9.78
CA GLU A 5 -7.06 -3.07 9.53
C GLU A 5 -5.72 -3.50 8.91
N VAL A 6 -5.05 -2.58 8.20
CA VAL A 6 -3.74 -2.85 7.57
C VAL A 6 -2.63 -2.66 8.61
N ASP A 7 -1.94 -3.74 8.98
CA ASP A 7 -0.78 -3.67 9.86
C ASP A 7 0.48 -3.19 9.10
N TRP A 8 0.64 -1.87 9.06
CA TRP A 8 1.76 -1.18 8.42
C TRP A 8 3.14 -1.50 9.03
N LYS A 9 3.22 -2.21 10.17
CA LYS A 9 4.50 -2.71 10.71
C LYS A 9 5.08 -3.82 9.84
N LYS A 10 4.24 -4.53 9.08
CA LYS A 10 4.65 -5.58 8.12
C LYS A 10 5.01 -5.01 6.75
N ALA A 11 4.73 -3.72 6.52
CA ALA A 11 5.00 -3.08 5.26
C ALA A 11 6.50 -2.78 5.10
N PRO A 12 7.06 -2.91 3.89
CA PRO A 12 8.36 -2.35 3.56
C PRO A 12 8.47 -0.88 3.96
N LYS A 13 9.68 -0.42 4.31
CA LYS A 13 9.89 0.97 4.77
C LYS A 13 9.38 2.01 3.78
N ASN A 14 9.54 1.73 2.49
CA ASN A 14 9.14 2.58 1.37
C ASN A 14 7.68 2.37 0.90
N ALA A 15 6.95 1.41 1.45
CA ALA A 15 5.55 1.20 1.07
C ALA A 15 4.70 2.40 1.47
N ARG A 16 3.94 2.91 0.50
CA ARG A 16 3.03 4.04 0.62
C ARG A 16 1.56 3.62 0.51
N TRP A 17 1.25 2.58 -0.25
CA TRP A 17 -0.12 2.06 -0.37
C TRP A 17 -0.17 0.54 -0.20
N TRP A 18 -1.35 0.06 0.15
CA TRP A 18 -1.73 -1.34 0.20
C TRP A 18 -3.04 -1.51 -0.58
N ALA A 19 -3.16 -2.57 -1.38
CA ALA A 19 -4.40 -2.89 -2.08
C ALA A 19 -4.49 -4.39 -2.42
N ILE A 20 -5.71 -4.84 -2.69
CA ILE A 20 -6.07 -6.14 -3.25
C ILE A 20 -6.24 -6.00 -4.77
N ASP A 21 -5.71 -6.93 -5.55
CA ASP A 21 -5.90 -7.00 -7.00
C ASP A 21 -7.18 -7.77 -7.39
N ALA A 22 -7.47 -7.84 -8.68
CA ALA A 22 -8.65 -8.55 -9.20
C ALA A 22 -8.63 -10.06 -8.93
N ASP A 23 -7.45 -10.63 -8.66
CA ASP A 23 -7.25 -12.05 -8.35
C ASP A 23 -7.35 -12.32 -6.84
N GLY A 24 -7.53 -11.28 -6.01
CA GLY A 24 -7.67 -11.39 -4.56
C GLY A 24 -6.34 -11.38 -3.79
N TYR A 25 -5.21 -11.08 -4.46
CA TYR A 25 -3.91 -10.98 -3.80
C TYR A 25 -3.65 -9.57 -3.29
N ALA A 26 -3.08 -9.48 -2.10
CA ALA A 26 -2.69 -8.23 -1.48
C ALA A 26 -1.26 -7.84 -1.85
N HIS A 27 -1.03 -6.55 -2.06
CA HIS A 27 0.26 -6.00 -2.47
C HIS A 27 0.58 -4.68 -1.73
N TRP A 28 1.87 -4.46 -1.49
CA TRP A 28 2.43 -3.18 -1.10
C TRP A 28 2.90 -2.40 -2.33
N PHE A 29 2.55 -1.13 -2.40
CA PHE A 29 2.99 -0.22 -3.45
C PHE A 29 3.85 0.90 -2.86
N VAL A 30 4.91 1.26 -3.59
CA VAL A 30 5.87 2.29 -3.18
C VAL A 30 5.57 3.57 -3.96
N ALA A 31 5.79 4.74 -3.35
CA ALA A 31 5.71 6.01 -4.07
C ALA A 31 6.80 6.10 -5.15
N PRO A 32 6.54 6.74 -6.30
CA PRO A 32 7.60 6.94 -7.28
C PRO A 32 8.74 7.72 -6.63
N ASN A 33 9.95 7.18 -6.70
CA ASN A 33 11.12 8.00 -6.50
C ASN A 33 11.40 8.71 -7.84
N VAL A 34 10.77 9.86 -8.06
CA VAL A 34 11.04 10.71 -9.23
C VAL A 34 12.41 11.36 -9.05
N ALA A 35 13.49 10.58 -9.17
CA ALA A 35 14.72 11.13 -9.71
C ALA A 35 14.37 11.52 -11.16
N ALA A 36 14.71 12.74 -11.57
CA ALA A 36 14.25 13.39 -12.81
C ALA A 36 14.60 12.68 -14.14
N TYR A 37 15.00 11.40 -14.13
CA TYR A 37 15.63 10.70 -15.25
C TYR A 37 15.25 9.21 -15.41
N THR A 38 14.20 8.70 -14.76
CA THR A 38 13.72 7.34 -15.06
C THR A 38 12.20 7.28 -15.17
N ASP A 39 11.71 7.23 -16.40
CA ASP A 39 10.29 7.02 -16.77
C ASP A 39 9.78 5.59 -16.45
N PHE A 40 10.62 4.73 -15.86
CA PHE A 40 10.30 3.34 -15.59
C PHE A 40 9.83 3.13 -14.15
N TRP A 41 8.51 2.99 -13.99
CA TRP A 41 7.88 2.43 -12.82
C TRP A 41 7.93 0.90 -12.89
N PHE A 42 8.99 0.29 -12.38
CA PHE A 42 9.01 -1.15 -12.14
C PHE A 42 9.28 -1.38 -10.66
N SER A 43 8.20 -1.43 -9.88
CA SER A 43 8.24 -2.01 -8.54
C SER A 43 7.70 -3.41 -8.69
N GLU A 44 8.53 -4.43 -8.49
CA GLU A 44 8.02 -5.80 -8.38
C GLU A 44 6.86 -5.80 -7.37
N PRO A 45 5.70 -6.42 -7.68
CA PRO A 45 4.58 -6.46 -6.76
C PRO A 45 5.02 -7.16 -5.47
N MET A 46 5.22 -6.35 -4.42
CA MET A 46 5.62 -6.86 -3.12
C MET A 46 4.39 -7.43 -2.44
N ARG A 47 4.29 -8.76 -2.37
CA ARG A 47 3.17 -9.44 -1.72
C ARG A 47 2.98 -8.93 -0.29
N ALA A 48 1.73 -8.66 0.05
CA ALA A 48 1.28 -8.31 1.37
C ALA A 48 0.38 -9.41 1.94
N PRO A 49 0.20 -9.48 3.27
CA PRO A 49 -0.94 -10.16 3.86
C PRO A 49 -2.24 -9.48 3.44
N SER A 50 -3.33 -10.25 3.29
CA SER A 50 -4.66 -9.71 2.99
C SER A 50 -5.33 -9.02 4.17
N PHE A 51 -4.79 -9.19 5.38
CA PHE A 51 -5.37 -8.70 6.63
C PHE A 51 -6.83 -9.10 6.86
N GLY A 52 -7.30 -10.15 6.18
CA GLY A 52 -8.69 -10.57 6.24
C GLY A 52 -9.66 -9.63 5.50
N PHE A 53 -9.18 -8.80 4.57
CA PHE A 53 -10.04 -7.94 3.76
C PHE A 53 -11.06 -8.78 2.98
N ILE A 54 -12.34 -8.45 3.15
CA ILE A 54 -13.47 -9.04 2.46
C ILE A 54 -14.27 -7.90 1.84
N GLY A 55 -14.26 -7.77 0.51
CA GLY A 55 -14.93 -6.68 -0.19
C GLY A 55 -14.57 -6.58 -1.67
N ASP A 56 -15.09 -5.56 -2.35
CA ASP A 56 -14.67 -5.24 -3.72
C ASP A 56 -13.22 -4.77 -3.70
N TRP A 57 -12.35 -5.44 -4.46
CA TRP A 57 -10.93 -5.09 -4.56
C TRP A 57 -10.73 -3.63 -5.00
N ARG A 58 -11.67 -3.05 -5.76
CA ARG A 58 -11.63 -1.64 -6.21
C ARG A 58 -11.68 -0.63 -5.06
N THR A 59 -12.16 -1.03 -3.89
CA THR A 59 -12.25 -0.16 -2.71
C THR A 59 -11.12 -0.39 -1.70
N SER A 60 -10.21 -1.33 -1.99
CA SER A 60 -9.16 -1.75 -1.05
C SER A 60 -7.98 -0.78 -0.93
N LEU A 61 -7.84 0.20 -1.83
CA LEU A 61 -6.69 1.11 -1.87
C LEU A 61 -6.59 1.90 -0.56
N THR A 62 -5.58 1.54 0.23
CA THR A 62 -5.33 2.10 1.55
C THR A 62 -3.98 2.78 1.58
N GLU A 63 -3.97 4.07 1.87
CA GLU A 63 -2.73 4.85 2.01
C GLU A 63 -2.15 4.71 3.42
N ARG A 64 -0.81 4.62 3.51
CA ARG A 64 -0.09 4.59 4.77
C ARG A 64 -0.33 5.89 5.54
N PRO A 65 -0.83 5.82 6.79
CA PRO A 65 -0.99 7.01 7.62
C PRO A 65 0.34 7.75 7.72
N CYS A 66 0.37 9.05 7.39
CA CYS A 66 1.42 9.90 7.91
C CYS A 66 1.24 9.95 9.43
N ALA A 67 2.32 9.87 10.20
CA ALA A 67 2.25 10.17 11.61
C ALA A 67 1.68 11.60 11.70
N GLN A 68 0.42 11.73 12.11
CA GLN A 68 -0.16 13.05 12.29
C GLN A 68 0.62 13.67 13.45
N SER A 69 1.39 14.72 13.14
CA SER A 69 1.88 15.64 14.15
C SER A 69 0.66 16.16 14.88
N VAL A 70 0.42 15.62 16.07
CA VAL A 70 -0.45 16.24 17.07
C VAL A 70 0.22 17.55 17.45
N THR A 71 -0.34 18.65 16.96
CA THR A 71 -0.10 20.01 17.47
C THR A 71 -1.14 20.32 18.53
#